data_AF-A0A833WAG6-F1
#
_entry.id   AF-A0A833WAG6-F1
#
_cell.length_a   1.000
_cell.length_b   1.000
_cell.length_c   1.000
_cell.angle_alpha   90.00
_cell.angle_beta   90.00
_cell.angle_gamma   90.00
#
_symmetry.space_group_name_H-M   'P 1'
#
loop_
_entity.id
_entity.type
_entity.pdbx_description
1 polymer ?
#
loop_
_entity_poly.entity_id
_entity_poly.type
_entity_poly.pdbx_seq_one_letter_code
_entity_poly.pdbx_strand_id
1 'polypeptide(L)' 'MTLSRQTIDELERMGFVQDVVQYKWDHRSLPCLRQFYKLNGHTDVPVPFVVPEGDEFWPKNA' A
#
# COMPACT_ATOMS: atom_id res chain seq x y z
N MET A 1 -3.08 26.63 -14.21
CA MET A 1 -3.62 26.97 -12.88
C MET A 1 -3.05 25.98 -11.90
N THR A 2 -2.22 26.44 -10.97
CA THR A 2 -1.66 25.60 -9.90
C THR A 2 -2.46 25.84 -8.63
N LEU A 3 -2.72 24.80 -7.84
CA LEU A 3 -3.39 24.97 -6.54
C LEU A 3 -2.56 25.91 -5.65
N SER A 4 -3.25 26.69 -4.82
CA SER A 4 -2.58 27.55 -3.85
C SER A 4 -1.90 26.68 -2.78
N ARG A 5 -0.83 27.19 -2.17
CA ARG A 5 -0.11 26.45 -1.13
C ARG A 5 -0.99 26.14 0.07
N GLN A 6 -1.85 27.07 0.46
CA GLN A 6 -2.84 26.87 1.51
C GLN A 6 -3.79 25.71 1.20
N THR A 7 -4.24 25.59 -0.05
CA THR A 7 -5.12 24.48 -0.47
C THR A 7 -4.41 23.14 -0.42
N ILE A 8 -3.12 23.09 -0.75
CA ILE A 8 -2.31 21.87 -0.65
C ILE A 8 -2.16 21.46 0.82
N ASP A 9 -1.82 22.40 1.70
CA ASP A 9 -1.64 22.15 3.13
C ASP A 9 -2.96 21.65 3.79
N GLU A 10 -4.11 22.20 3.38
CA GLU A 10 -5.42 21.74 3.84
C GLU A 10 -5.73 20.30 3.38
N LEU A 11 -5.42 19.95 2.13
CA LEU A 11 -5.58 18.60 1.61
C LEU A 11 -4.67 17.60 2.32
N GLU A 12 -3.41 17.96 2.58
CA GLU A 12 -2.48 17.14 3.36
C GLU A 12 -3.00 16.90 4.77
N ARG A 13 -3.55 17.93 5.43
CA ARG A 13 -4.17 17.80 6.77
C ARG A 13 -5.40 16.89 6.79
N MET A 14 -6.11 16.78 5.68
CA MET A 14 -7.25 15.86 5.53
C MET A 14 -6.80 14.43 5.18
N GLY A 15 -5.50 14.19 5.02
CA GLY A 15 -4.96 12.89 4.60
C GLY A 15 -5.15 12.61 3.12
N PHE A 16 -5.23 13.65 2.29
CA PHE A 16 -5.37 13.48 0.85
C PHE A 16 -4.15 12.79 0.26
N VAL A 17 -4.40 11.71 -0.47
CA VAL A 17 -3.36 10.97 -1.18
C VAL A 17 -3.15 11.60 -2.56
N GLN A 18 -2.06 12.35 -2.74
CA GLN A 18 -1.71 12.95 -4.04
C GLN A 18 -1.28 11.91 -5.08
N ASP A 19 -0.51 10.90 -4.66
CA ASP A 19 -0.10 9.79 -5.51
C ASP A 19 -0.69 8.48 -5.00
N VAL A 20 -1.81 8.09 -5.59
CA VAL A 20 -2.53 6.86 -5.23
C VAL A 20 -1.71 5.61 -5.56
N VAL A 21 -0.88 5.66 -6.60
CA VAL A 21 -0.04 4.53 -7.00
C VAL A 21 1.05 4.30 -5.96
N GLN A 22 1.78 5.35 -5.60
CA GLN A 22 2.82 5.28 -4.58
C GLN A 22 2.23 4.90 -3.22
N TYR A 23 1.09 5.48 -2.85
CA TYR A 23 0.41 5.14 -1.60
C TYR A 23 0.03 3.66 -1.52
N LYS A 24 -0.57 3.10 -2.59
CA LYS A 24 -0.89 1.66 -2.65
C LYS A 24 0.36 0.81 -2.56
N TRP A 25 1.44 1.21 -3.22
CA TRP A 25 2.71 0.50 -3.16
C TRP A 25 3.24 0.44 -1.71
N ASP A 26 3.35 1.59 -1.04
CA ASP A 26 3.96 1.68 0.29
C ASP A 26 3.11 1.04 1.39
N HIS A 27 1.79 1.17 1.30
CA HIS A 27 0.87 0.76 2.36
C HIS A 27 0.28 -0.63 2.16
N ARG A 28 0.30 -1.17 0.93
CA ARG A 28 -0.30 -2.48 0.62
C ARG A 28 0.71 -3.42 -0.05
N SER A 29 1.15 -3.10 -1.27
CA SER A 29 1.92 -4.06 -2.08
C SER A 29 3.25 -4.42 -1.42
N LEU A 30 4.03 -3.44 -0.99
CA LEU A 30 5.37 -3.67 -0.42
C LEU A 30 5.33 -4.40 0.94
N PRO A 31 4.43 -4.05 1.89
CA PRO A 31 4.21 -4.86 3.09
C PRO A 31 3.83 -6.32 2.78
N CYS A 32 2.91 -6.56 1.84
CA CYS A 32 2.53 -7.91 1.44
C CYS A 32 3.68 -8.67 0.79
N LEU A 33 4.44 -8.03 -0.11
CA LEU A 33 5.61 -8.65 -0.74
C LEU A 33 6.70 -9.02 0.27
N ARG A 34 6.93 -8.16 1.28
CA ARG A 34 7.86 -8.49 2.38
C ARG A 34 7.39 -9.71 3.17
N GLN A 35 6.09 -9.82 3.43
CA GLN A 35 5.55 -10.99 4.12
C GLN A 35 5.65 -12.24 3.26
N PHE A 36 5.29 -12.16 1.98
CA PHE A 36 5.44 -13.25 1.04
C PHE A 36 6.90 -13.73 0.96
N TYR A 37 7.87 -12.80 0.92
CA TYR A 37 9.29 -13.13 0.93
C TYR A 37 9.71 -13.86 2.21
N LYS A 38 9.23 -13.45 3.39
CA LYS A 38 9.54 -14.16 4.64
C LYS A 38 9.05 -15.61 4.64
N LEU A 39 7.91 -15.87 4.01
CA LEU A 39 7.29 -17.20 3.96
C LEU A 39 7.89 -18.09 2.86
N ASN A 40 8.30 -17.51 1.73
CA ASN A 40 8.67 -18.27 0.53
C ASN A 40 10.14 -18.10 0.10
N GLY A 41 10.84 -17.09 0.61
CA GLY A 41 12.25 -16.80 0.26
C GLY A 41 12.46 -16.09 -1.08
N HIS A 42 11.39 -15.72 -1.79
CA HIS A 42 11.41 -14.97 -3.04
C HIS A 42 10.20 -14.05 -3.16
N THR A 43 10.18 -13.17 -4.17
CA THR A 43 9.06 -12.24 -4.44
C THR A 43 8.30 -12.56 -5.74
N ASP A 44 8.58 -13.69 -6.37
CA ASP A 44 7.83 -14.18 -7.53
C ASP A 44 6.46 -14.70 -7.09
N VAL A 45 5.49 -13.78 -6.94
CA VAL A 45 4.14 -14.07 -6.47
C VAL A 45 3.29 -14.56 -7.65
N PRO A 46 2.71 -15.78 -7.59
CA PRO A 46 1.81 -16.25 -8.63
C PRO A 46 0.60 -15.31 -8.77
N VAL A 47 0.19 -15.01 -10.01
CA VAL A 47 -1.02 -14.20 -10.29
C VAL A 47 -2.28 -14.68 -9.54
N PRO A 48 -2.57 -15.99 -9.38
CA PRO A 48 -3.76 -16.44 -8.66
C PRO A 48 -3.59 -16.44 -7.13
N PHE A 49 -2.46 -15.99 -6.57
CA PHE A 49 -2.24 -15.97 -5.13
C PHE A 49 -3.21 -14.99 -4.46
N VAL A 50 -3.93 -15.48 -3.45
CA VAL A 50 -4.87 -14.70 -2.65
C VAL A 50 -4.46 -14.82 -1.19
N VAL A 51 -4.35 -13.69 -0.51
CA VAL A 51 -4.14 -13.65 0.94
C VAL A 51 -5.40 -14.14 1.64
N PRO A 52 -5.32 -15.15 2.54
CA PRO A 52 -6.48 -15.62 3.29
C PRO A 52 -7.07 -14.50 4.17
N GLU A 53 -8.39 -14.40 4.19
CA GLU A 53 -9.08 -13.41 5.02
C GLU A 53 -8.86 -13.68 6.51
N GLY A 54 -8.55 -12.63 7.27
CA GLY A 54 -8.37 -12.71 8.72
C GLY A 54 -7.03 -13.28 9.18
N ASP A 55 -6.09 -13.57 8.27
CA ASP A 55 -4.77 -14.03 8.64
C ASP A 55 -3.92 -12.90 9.24
N GLU A 56 -3.58 -13.03 10.52
CA GLU A 56 -2.82 -12.03 11.30
C GLU A 56 -1.39 -11.83 10.80
N PHE A 57 -0.86 -12.78 10.02
CA PHE A 57 0.47 -12.65 9.44
C PHE A 57 0.52 -11.67 8.26
N TRP A 58 -0.63 -11.30 7.69
CA TRP A 58 -0.72 -10.36 6.58
C TRP A 58 -1.21 -8.97 7.02
N PRO A 59 -0.80 -7.89 6.32
CA PRO A 59 -1.35 -6.57 6.55
C PRO A 59 -2.89 -6.57 6.40
N LYS A 60 -3.60 -5.87 7.29
CA LYS A 60 -5.08 -5.83 7.31
C LYS A 60 -5.71 -5.26 6.03
N ASN A 61 -4.92 -4.60 5.20
CA ASN A 61 -5.29 -3.98 3.94
C ASN A 61 -4.65 -4.68 2.74
N ALA A 62 -4.22 -5.93 2.91
CA ALA A 62 -3.61 -6.79 1.88
C ALA A 62 -4.51 -7.02 0.67
#